data_AF-A0A7C3DT63-F1
#
_entry.id   AF-A0A7C3DT63-F1
#
_cell.length_a   1.000
_cell.length_b   1.000
_cell.length_c   1.000
_cell.angle_alpha   90.00
_cell.angle_beta   90.00
_cell.angle_gamma   90.00
#
_symmetry.space_group_name_H-M   'P 1'
#
loop_
_entity.id
_entity.type
_entity.pdbx_description
1 polymer ?
#
loop_
_entity_poly.entity_id
_entity_poly.type
_entity_poly.pdbx_seq_one_letter_code
_entity_poly.pdbx_strand_id
1 'polypeptide(L)'
;MSFLVENARRLAEAAQANPSGECLWTFMIGPEGGIEMLQGAAEPIDTILATRGARAVWRVRRERGIVRVEGRMGRERCLIEEPAAAFPAREALLAQSRMYELNS
;
A
#
# COMPACT_ATOMS: atom_id res chain seq x y z
N MET A 1 -11.56 -6.18 -16.40
CA MET A 1 -10.28 -5.96 -15.68
C MET A 1 -10.10 -7.12 -14.70
N SER A 2 -8.89 -7.68 -14.54
CA SER A 2 -8.71 -8.88 -13.70
C SER A 2 -8.82 -8.55 -12.21
N PHE A 3 -9.27 -9.52 -11.40
CA PHE A 3 -9.36 -9.42 -9.94
C PHE A 3 -8.04 -8.95 -9.31
N LEU A 4 -6.91 -9.46 -9.83
CA LEU A 4 -5.57 -9.11 -9.37
C LEU A 4 -5.28 -7.61 -9.55
N VAL A 5 -5.57 -7.07 -10.74
CA VAL A 5 -5.31 -5.67 -11.09
C VAL A 5 -6.28 -4.73 -10.38
N GLU A 6 -7.55 -5.11 -10.25
CA GLU A 6 -8.55 -4.30 -9.57
C GLU A 6 -8.19 -4.08 -8.09
N ASN A 7 -7.81 -5.15 -7.39
CA ASN A 7 -7.38 -5.04 -5.99
C ASN A 7 -6.05 -4.30 -5.85
N ALA A 8 -5.10 -4.50 -6.78
CA ALA A 8 -3.86 -3.73 -6.79
C ALA A 8 -4.14 -2.22 -6.90
N ARG A 9 -5.11 -1.82 -7.73
CA ARG A 9 -5.49 -0.41 -7.88
C ARG A 9 -6.13 0.15 -6.61
N ARG A 10 -7.04 -0.59 -5.98
CA ARG A 10 -7.63 -0.19 -4.68
C ARG A 10 -6.57 -0.03 -3.59
N LEU A 11 -5.56 -0.91 -3.57
CA LEU A 11 -4.43 -0.81 -2.64
C LEU A 11 -3.54 0.40 -2.93
N ALA A 12 -3.30 0.73 -4.20
CA ALA A 12 -2.59 1.94 -4.59
C ALA A 12 -3.34 3.20 -4.12
N GLU A 13 -4.65 3.29 -4.42
CA GLU A 13 -5.52 4.37 -3.96
C GLU A 13 -5.50 4.53 -2.43
N ALA A 14 -5.56 3.41 -1.69
CA ALA A 14 -5.46 3.42 -0.23
C ALA A 14 -4.09 3.89 0.27
N ALA A 15 -3.00 3.50 -0.39
CA ALA A 15 -1.65 3.94 -0.06
C ALA A 15 -1.42 5.43 -0.37
N GLN A 16 -2.09 5.96 -1.39
CA GLN A 16 -2.09 7.38 -1.72
C GLN A 16 -2.87 8.21 -0.69
N ALA A 17 -4.03 7.70 -0.27
CA ALA A 17 -4.87 8.35 0.73
C ALA A 17 -4.27 8.28 2.14
N ASN A 18 -3.35 7.36 2.39
CA ASN A 18 -2.71 7.22 3.69
C ASN A 18 -1.49 8.16 3.80
N PRO A 19 -1.57 9.19 4.67
CA PRO A 19 -0.49 10.15 4.82
C PRO A 19 0.77 9.59 5.50
N SER A 20 0.71 8.40 6.12
CA SER A 20 1.89 7.80 6.76
C SER A 20 3.06 7.73 5.77
N GLY A 21 4.27 8.08 6.23
CA GLY A 21 5.46 8.28 5.40
C GLY A 21 5.89 7.07 4.56
N GLU A 22 7.07 6.54 4.80
CA GLU A 22 7.46 5.31 4.12
C GLU A 22 6.67 4.12 4.69
N CYS A 23 6.18 3.25 3.81
CA CYS A 23 5.45 2.06 4.23
C CYS A 23 5.82 0.83 3.41
N LEU A 24 5.72 -0.32 4.06
CA LEU A 24 5.84 -1.63 3.43
C LEU A 24 4.76 -2.54 4.04
N TRP A 25 3.74 -2.86 3.25
CA TRP A 25 2.66 -3.77 3.63
C TRP A 25 2.58 -4.93 2.66
N THR A 26 2.22 -6.10 3.17
CA THR A 26 1.89 -7.25 2.34
C THR A 26 0.48 -7.72 2.70
N PHE A 27 -0.41 -7.78 1.72
CA PHE A 27 -1.77 -8.26 1.83
C PHE A 27 -1.87 -9.63 1.17
N MET A 28 -2.55 -10.57 1.81
CA MET A 28 -2.71 -11.93 1.31
C MET A 28 -4.17 -12.34 1.38
N ILE A 29 -4.59 -13.13 0.40
CA ILE A 29 -5.84 -13.88 0.47
C ILE A 29 -5.46 -15.35 0.64
N GLY A 30 -5.83 -15.93 1.77
CA GLY A 30 -5.66 -17.35 2.06
C GLY A 30 -6.53 -18.24 1.16
N PRO A 31 -6.33 -19.56 1.21
CA PRO A 31 -7.07 -20.52 0.37
C PRO A 31 -8.59 -20.45 0.63
N GLU A 32 -8.99 -20.22 1.87
CA GLU A 32 -10.39 -20.08 2.30
C GLU A 32 -10.97 -18.67 2.13
N GLY A 33 -10.24 -17.77 1.46
CA GLY A 33 -10.69 -16.39 1.21
C GLY A 33 -10.45 -15.40 2.35
N GLY A 34 -9.86 -15.83 3.47
CA GLY A 34 -9.46 -14.96 4.56
C GLY A 34 -8.41 -13.93 4.11
N ILE A 35 -8.51 -12.69 4.61
CA ILE A 35 -7.56 -11.62 4.29
C ILE A 35 -6.59 -11.46 5.46
N GLU A 36 -5.30 -11.51 5.16
CA GLU A 36 -4.24 -11.25 6.13
C GLU A 36 -3.41 -10.04 5.68
N MET A 37 -3.04 -9.17 6.62
CA MET A 37 -2.14 -8.06 6.39
C MET A 37 -0.90 -8.21 7.26
N LEU A 38 0.27 -8.13 6.64
CA LEU A 38 1.58 -8.16 7.30
C LEU A 38 2.28 -6.81 7.12
N GLN A 39 2.82 -6.29 8.23
CA GLN A 39 3.71 -5.13 8.18
C GLN A 39 5.15 -5.59 7.89
N GLY A 40 5.81 -5.00 6.90
CA GLY A 40 7.26 -5.09 6.74
C GLY A 40 7.83 -6.43 6.27
N ALA A 41 7.10 -7.24 5.50
CA ALA A 41 7.63 -8.54 5.06
C ALA A 41 8.84 -8.39 4.09
N ALA A 42 10.03 -8.78 4.54
CA ALA A 42 11.28 -8.75 3.77
C ALA A 42 11.39 -9.89 2.73
N GLU A 43 10.62 -10.96 2.90
CA GLU A 43 10.63 -12.13 2.01
C GLU A 43 10.11 -11.77 0.61
N PRO A 44 10.59 -12.38 -0.49
CA PRO A 44 10.02 -12.16 -1.82
C PRO A 44 8.54 -12.58 -1.90
N ILE A 45 7.75 -11.87 -2.73
CA ILE A 45 6.31 -12.16 -2.91
C ILE A 45 6.04 -13.61 -3.36
N ASP A 46 6.96 -14.18 -4.14
CA ASP A 46 6.89 -15.56 -4.61
C ASP A 46 7.11 -16.57 -3.47
N THR A 47 7.96 -16.25 -2.49
CA THR A 47 8.16 -17.06 -1.28
C THR A 47 6.91 -17.05 -0.42
N ILE A 48 6.29 -15.89 -0.22
CA ILE A 48 5.07 -15.74 0.59
C ILE A 48 3.91 -16.55 0.01
N LEU A 49 3.73 -16.50 -1.31
CA LEU A 49 2.74 -17.33 -2.00
C LEU A 49 2.93 -18.82 -1.74
N ALA A 50 4.18 -19.29 -1.87
CA ALA A 50 4.50 -20.71 -1.75
C ALA A 50 4.41 -21.23 -0.31
N THR A 51 4.92 -20.48 0.67
CA THR A 51 5.03 -20.95 2.06
C THR A 51 3.73 -20.81 2.86
N ARG A 52 2.90 -19.82 2.54
CA ARG A 52 1.65 -19.54 3.26
C ARG A 52 0.40 -20.04 2.55
N GLY A 53 0.54 -20.66 1.37
CA GLY A 53 -0.59 -21.17 0.60
C GLY A 53 -1.57 -20.08 0.15
N ALA A 54 -1.10 -18.84 0.04
CA ALA A 54 -1.93 -17.72 -0.38
C ALA A 54 -2.40 -17.92 -1.83
N ARG A 55 -3.68 -17.64 -2.08
CA ARG A 55 -4.28 -17.61 -3.42
C ARG A 55 -3.83 -16.37 -4.19
N ALA A 56 -3.74 -15.25 -3.49
CA ALA A 56 -3.28 -13.98 -4.04
C ALA A 56 -2.47 -13.22 -2.99
N VAL A 57 -1.45 -12.49 -3.43
CA VAL A 57 -0.63 -11.62 -2.58
C VAL A 57 -0.42 -10.30 -3.29
N TRP A 58 -0.49 -9.21 -2.53
CA TRP A 58 -0.07 -7.88 -2.94
C TRP A 58 0.95 -7.32 -1.97
N ARG A 59 1.98 -6.68 -2.51
CA ARG A 59 2.95 -5.90 -1.75
C ARG A 59 2.80 -4.44 -2.10
N VAL A 60 2.54 -3.63 -1.10
CA VAL A 60 2.45 -2.18 -1.18
C VAL A 60 3.72 -1.60 -0.58
N ARG A 61 4.41 -0.77 -1.35
CA ARG A 61 5.58 -0.02 -0.90
C ARG A 61 5.41 1.45 -1.23
N ARG A 62 5.50 2.30 -0.22
CA ARG A 62 5.63 3.75 -0.37
C ARG A 62 7.01 4.14 0.10
N GLU A 63 7.87 4.60 -0.80
CA GLU A 63 9.18 5.13 -0.44
C GLU A 63 9.62 6.13 -1.51
N ARG A 64 10.51 7.07 -1.15
CA ARG A 64 11.12 8.00 -2.11
C ARG A 64 10.10 8.74 -3.02
N GLY A 65 8.89 9.01 -2.51
CA GLY A 65 7.84 9.69 -3.26
C GLY A 65 7.18 8.84 -4.35
N ILE A 66 7.26 7.50 -4.27
CA ILE A 66 6.61 6.57 -5.19
C ILE A 66 5.74 5.60 -4.38
N VAL A 67 4.52 5.33 -4.86
CA VAL A 67 3.68 4.22 -4.43
C VAL A 67 3.83 3.10 -5.47
N ARG A 68 4.24 1.92 -5.00
CA ARG A 68 4.40 0.72 -5.81
C ARG A 68 3.55 -0.40 -5.24
N VAL A 69 2.72 -1.01 -6.07
CA VAL A 69 1.91 -2.19 -5.73
C VAL A 69 2.25 -3.34 -6.66
N GLU A 70 2.88 -4.37 -6.12
CA GLU A 70 3.16 -5.63 -6.82
C GLU A 70 2.12 -6.66 -6.44
N GLY A 71 1.45 -7.28 -7.42
CA GLY A 71 0.45 -8.33 -7.17
C GLY A 71 0.80 -9.63 -7.85
N ARG A 72 0.48 -10.76 -7.20
CA ARG A 72 0.62 -12.12 -7.74
C ARG A 72 -0.58 -13.00 -7.39
N MET A 73 -1.04 -13.79 -8.37
CA MET A 73 -2.10 -14.79 -8.21
C MET A 73 -1.83 -15.95 -9.17
N GLY A 74 -1.36 -17.09 -8.65
CA GLY A 74 -0.89 -18.20 -9.50
C GLY A 74 0.21 -17.73 -10.48
N ARG A 75 -0.05 -17.81 -11.79
CA ARG A 75 0.86 -17.33 -12.84
C ARG A 75 0.67 -15.86 -13.19
N GLU A 76 -0.43 -15.23 -12.77
CA GLU A 76 -0.70 -13.83 -13.05
C GLU A 76 0.17 -12.92 -12.18
N ARG A 77 0.58 -11.80 -12.78
CA ARG A 77 1.41 -10.78 -12.15
C ARG A 77 0.88 -9.40 -12.54
N CYS A 78 0.90 -8.46 -11.61
CA CYS A 78 0.68 -7.05 -11.92
C CYS A 78 1.66 -6.16 -11.15
N LEU A 79 1.89 -4.97 -11.69
CA LEU A 79 2.67 -3.91 -11.08
C LEU A 79 1.95 -2.60 -11.37
N ILE A 80 1.63 -1.86 -10.32
CA ILE A 80 1.24 -0.46 -10.38
C ILE A 80 2.37 0.33 -9.75
N GLU A 81 2.84 1.35 -10.45
CA GLU A 81 3.86 2.26 -9.95
C GLU A 81 3.47 3.68 -10.34
N GLU A 82 3.35 4.54 -9.33
CA GLU A 82 2.88 5.91 -9.51
C GLU A 82 3.54 6.85 -8.51
N PRO A 83 3.70 8.14 -8.85
CA PRO A 83 4.16 9.13 -7.90
C PRO A 83 3.24 9.15 -6.67
N ALA A 84 3.84 9.15 -5.48
CA ALA A 84 3.10 9.35 -4.25
C ALA A 84 2.55 10.79 -4.24
N ALA A 85 1.28 10.94 -3.89
CA ALA A 85 0.69 12.25 -3.69
C ALA A 85 1.56 13.05 -2.71
N ALA A 86 1.97 14.25 -3.16
CA ALA A 86 2.68 15.19 -2.31
C ALA A 86 1.80 15.52 -1.11
N PHE A 87 2.42 15.59 0.06
CA PHE A 87 1.72 15.86 1.29
C PHE A 87 1.12 17.28 1.27
N PRO A 88 -0.21 17.47 1.28
CA PRO A 88 -0.75 18.77 1.60
C PRO A 88 -0.54 19.09 3.09
N ALA A 89 -0.11 18.13 3.91
CA ALA A 89 -0.05 18.36 5.34
C ALA A 89 1.07 19.30 5.79
N ARG A 90 2.02 19.73 4.95
CA ARG A 90 2.76 20.96 5.28
C ARG A 90 1.81 22.15 5.34
N GLU A 91 0.95 22.35 4.34
CA GLU A 91 -0.05 23.42 4.33
C GLU A 91 -1.13 23.20 5.40
N ALA A 92 -1.59 21.96 5.60
CA ALA A 92 -2.58 21.66 6.63
C ALA A 92 -2.03 21.79 8.07
N LEU A 93 -0.75 21.47 8.31
CA LEU A 93 -0.09 21.73 9.58
C LEU A 93 0.16 23.23 9.78
N LEU A 94 0.62 23.95 8.75
CA LEU A 94 0.79 25.41 8.80
C LEU A 94 -0.53 26.16 9.03
N ALA A 95 -1.64 25.68 8.45
CA ALA A 95 -2.97 26.22 8.68
C ALA A 95 -3.43 26.02 10.14
N GLN A 96 -3.07 24.90 10.76
CA GLN A 96 -3.33 24.66 12.18
C GLN A 96 -2.44 25.51 13.10
N SER A 97 -1.18 25.78 12.73
CA SER A 97 -0.27 26.61 13.53
C SER A 97 -0.79 28.05 13.71
N ARG A 98 -1.37 28.65 12.66
CA ARG A 98 -1.98 29.99 12.72
C ARG A 98 -3.21 30.08 13.62
N MET A 99 -3.84 28.94 13.93
CA MET A 99 -5.03 28.88 14.77
C MET A 99 -4.71 28.99 16.26
N TYR A 100 -3.45 28.75 16.65
CA TYR A 100 -2.99 28.83 18.04
C TYR A 100 -2.34 30.18 18.41
N GLU A 101 -2.16 31.10 17.46
CA GLU A 101 -1.49 32.40 17.69
C GLU A 101 -2.45 33.57 18.03
N LEU A 102 -3.74 33.32 18.31
CA LEU A 102 -4.69 34.36 18.69
C LEU A 102 -5.37 34.02 20.01
N ASN A 103 -4.66 34.27 21.12
CA ASN A 103 -5.20 34.58 22.44
C ASN A 103 -4.05 35.08 23.33
N SER A 104 -3.62 36.33 23.11
CA SER A 104 -2.77 37.08 24.04
C SER A 104 -3.15 38.55 23.99
#